data_AF-A0A8S3Z019-F1
#
_entry.id   AF-A0A8S3Z019-F1
#
_cell.length_a   1.000
_cell.length_b   1.000
_cell.length_c   1.000
_cell.angle_alpha   90.00
_cell.angle_beta   90.00
_cell.angle_gamma   90.00
#
_symmetry.space_group_name_H-M   'P 1'
#
loop_
_entity.id
_entity.type
_entity.pdbx_description
1 polymer ?
#
loop_
_entity_poly.entity_id
_entity_poly.type
_entity_poly.pdbx_seq_one_letter_code
_entity_poly.pdbx_strand_id
1 'polypeptide(L)'
;MELITERSDKPITEQNEQPINELSKEPINEQSKEPINEQSKEPITEQSNVLSWDIDISSAAEIAAILYACDQEIFRGWRNSTGVNDGHLHRKMAKVAQKIAEVIQKPNGCVVFSGCGTSGRLAFLTTRTFNRYLKSLGKAECFQYLIAGGDRALFKSIELAEDDPVAGAEALKEVTRGRTPVVFVGITCGMSAPFVAGQLDYCLSRLDVFLPVLIGFNYTYQA
;
A
#
# COMPACT_ATOMS: atom_id res chain seq x y z
N MET A 1 1.64 35.88 -14.28
CA MET A 1 2.79 35.95 -13.36
C MET A 1 2.73 34.68 -12.54
N GLU A 2 3.11 33.56 -13.15
CA GLU A 2 3.09 32.25 -12.51
C GLU A 2 4.53 31.84 -12.23
N LEU A 3 4.78 31.48 -10.98
CA LEU A 3 6.03 30.84 -10.59
C LEU A 3 5.99 29.41 -11.13
N ILE A 4 7.03 29.01 -11.85
CA ILE A 4 7.24 27.61 -12.23
C ILE A 4 7.70 26.89 -10.96
N THR A 5 6.74 26.38 -10.18
CA THR A 5 7.01 25.62 -8.94
C THR A 5 7.03 24.12 -9.18
N GLU A 6 6.75 23.65 -10.40
CA GLU A 6 6.58 22.24 -10.72
C GLU A 6 7.37 21.81 -11.97
N ARG A 7 7.73 20.52 -11.99
CA ARG A 7 8.41 19.88 -13.13
C ARG A 7 7.46 19.84 -14.33
N SER A 8 7.98 20.09 -15.53
CA SER A 8 7.21 20.06 -16.77
C SER A 8 7.90 19.20 -17.81
N ASP A 9 7.17 18.23 -18.35
CA ASP A 9 7.58 17.36 -19.46
C ASP A 9 7.51 18.08 -20.84
N LYS A 10 7.14 19.36 -20.84
CA LYS A 10 7.19 20.26 -22.01
C LYS A 10 7.96 21.55 -21.68
N PRO A 11 8.61 22.19 -22.67
CA PRO A 11 9.09 23.56 -22.54
C PRO A 11 7.99 24.50 -22.04
N ILE A 12 8.26 25.24 -20.96
CA ILE A 12 7.30 26.18 -20.37
C ILE A 12 7.36 27.54 -21.10
N THR A 13 8.46 27.84 -21.78
CA THR A 13 8.66 29.07 -22.57
C THR A 13 9.46 28.78 -23.85
N GLU A 14 9.37 29.66 -24.86
CA GLU A 14 10.11 29.57 -26.15
C GLU A 14 11.65 29.58 -26.01
N GLN A 15 12.18 29.82 -24.80
CA GLN A 15 13.61 29.87 -24.51
C GLN A 15 14.18 28.56 -23.94
N ASN A 16 13.34 27.59 -23.55
CA ASN A 16 13.79 26.31 -23.02
C ASN A 16 13.64 25.21 -24.08
N GLU A 17 14.76 24.74 -24.66
CA GLU A 17 14.73 23.66 -25.66
C GLU A 17 14.53 22.26 -25.05
N GLN A 18 14.63 22.10 -23.73
CA GLN A 18 14.49 20.82 -23.03
C GLN A 18 13.48 20.87 -21.86
N PRO A 19 12.75 19.77 -21.59
CA PRO A 19 11.83 19.66 -20.46
C PRO A 19 12.59 19.68 -19.12
N ILE A 20 11.95 20.24 -18.09
CA ILE A 20 12.54 20.40 -16.77
C ILE A 20 12.23 19.13 -15.96
N ASN A 21 13.12 18.15 -16.07
CA ASN A 21 12.98 16.81 -15.48
C ASN A 21 13.84 16.58 -14.21
N GLU A 22 14.76 17.50 -13.89
CA GLU A 22 15.69 17.38 -12.75
C GLU A 22 15.62 18.58 -11.79
N LEU A 23 16.04 18.35 -10.53
CA LEU A 23 16.22 19.40 -9.53
C LEU A 23 17.39 20.28 -9.98
N SER A 24 17.12 21.56 -10.28
CA SER A 24 18.17 22.51 -10.63
C SER A 24 18.75 23.15 -9.37
N LYS A 25 20.06 23.44 -9.35
CA LYS A 25 20.70 24.27 -8.31
C LYS A 25 20.72 25.75 -8.68
N GLU A 26 20.32 26.09 -9.90
CA GLU A 26 20.23 27.45 -10.41
C GLU A 26 18.82 27.76 -10.94
N PRO A 27 18.39 29.03 -10.97
CA PRO A 27 17.12 29.41 -11.57
C PRO A 27 17.10 29.07 -13.06
N ILE A 28 15.94 28.63 -13.55
CA ILE A 28 15.80 28.03 -14.88
C ILE A 28 15.70 29.11 -15.98
N ASN A 29 15.22 30.30 -15.63
CA ASN A 29 15.24 31.48 -16.49
C ASN A 29 15.25 32.78 -15.65
N GLU A 30 15.38 33.93 -16.31
CA GLU A 30 15.39 35.26 -15.67
C GLU A 30 14.09 35.61 -14.90
N GLN A 31 13.01 34.86 -15.13
CA GLN A 31 11.72 35.05 -14.46
C GLN A 31 11.59 34.18 -13.19
N SER A 32 12.24 33.02 -13.15
CA SER A 32 12.39 32.22 -11.93
C SER A 32 13.49 32.83 -11.06
N LYS A 33 13.16 33.20 -9.82
CA LYS A 33 14.15 33.73 -8.86
C LYS A 33 14.72 32.65 -7.95
N GLU A 34 14.11 31.47 -7.92
CA GLU A 34 14.43 30.35 -7.03
C GLU A 34 14.57 29.06 -7.86
N PRO A 35 15.52 28.17 -7.51
CA PRO A 35 15.62 26.84 -8.12
C PRO A 35 14.45 25.93 -7.73
N ILE A 36 14.02 25.03 -8.63
CA ILE A 36 13.07 23.97 -8.28
C ILE A 36 13.74 23.00 -7.31
N ASN A 37 13.45 23.16 -6.01
CA ASN A 37 14.12 22.43 -4.94
C ASN A 37 13.18 21.57 -4.07
N GLU A 38 11.86 21.68 -4.20
CA GLU A 38 10.95 21.02 -3.27
C GLU A 38 10.55 19.62 -3.74
N GLN A 39 11.03 18.60 -3.03
CA GLN A 39 10.32 17.32 -2.94
C GLN A 39 8.99 17.58 -2.23
N SER A 40 7.87 17.09 -2.80
CA SER A 40 6.56 17.21 -2.13
C SER A 40 6.64 16.69 -0.69
N LYS A 41 6.03 17.44 0.25
CA LYS A 41 5.93 17.06 1.66
C LYS A 41 4.92 15.94 1.89
N GLU A 42 4.07 15.64 0.92
CA GLU A 42 3.03 14.63 1.03
C GLU A 42 3.60 13.21 0.88
N PRO A 43 3.01 12.21 1.55
CA PRO A 43 3.30 10.81 1.28
C PRO A 43 3.02 10.47 -0.20
N ILE A 44 3.73 9.47 -0.75
CA ILE A 44 3.57 9.08 -2.17
C ILE A 44 2.10 8.80 -2.52
N THR A 45 1.38 8.13 -1.63
CA THR A 45 -0.03 7.77 -1.85
C THR A 45 -1.00 8.96 -1.90
N GLU A 46 -0.60 10.13 -1.41
CA GLU A 46 -1.42 11.35 -1.41
C GLU A 46 -1.01 12.31 -2.54
N GLN A 47 0.08 12.04 -3.24
CA GLN A 47 0.57 12.89 -4.32
C GLN A 47 -0.23 12.68 -5.61
N SER A 48 -0.46 13.77 -6.34
CA SER A 48 -1.05 13.72 -7.67
C SER A 48 -0.10 13.11 -8.70
N ASN A 49 -0.64 12.29 -9.60
CA ASN A 49 0.10 11.74 -10.71
C ASN A 49 0.09 12.69 -11.91
N VAL A 50 1.28 12.98 -12.47
CA VAL A 50 1.45 13.88 -13.61
C VAL A 50 0.76 13.37 -14.88
N LEU A 51 0.59 12.05 -15.01
CA LEU A 51 -0.08 11.44 -16.16
C LEU A 51 -1.59 11.74 -16.21
N SER A 52 -2.18 12.05 -15.05
CA SER A 52 -3.62 12.23 -14.90
C SER A 52 -4.03 13.66 -14.58
N TRP A 53 -3.19 14.66 -14.91
CA TRP A 53 -3.47 16.06 -14.60
C TRP A 53 -4.80 16.55 -15.20
N ASP A 54 -5.05 16.22 -16.47
CA ASP A 54 -6.25 16.62 -17.22
C ASP A 54 -7.27 15.48 -17.36
N ILE A 55 -7.29 14.52 -16.41
CA ILE A 55 -8.16 13.33 -16.51
C ILE A 55 -9.66 13.68 -16.49
N ASP A 56 -10.03 14.80 -15.87
CA ASP A 56 -11.40 15.29 -15.73
C ASP A 56 -12.00 15.84 -17.02
N ILE A 57 -11.16 16.40 -17.91
CA ILE A 57 -11.55 16.94 -19.22
C ILE A 57 -11.23 15.99 -20.38
N SER A 58 -10.65 14.82 -20.09
CA SER A 58 -10.27 13.81 -21.09
C SER A 58 -11.47 13.03 -21.63
N SER A 59 -11.38 12.56 -22.87
CA SER A 59 -12.35 11.62 -23.43
C SER A 59 -12.26 10.25 -22.74
N ALA A 60 -13.29 9.41 -22.89
CA ALA A 60 -13.30 8.07 -22.29
C ALA A 60 -12.12 7.19 -22.74
N ALA A 61 -11.68 7.31 -23.99
CA ALA A 61 -10.53 6.56 -24.51
C ALA A 61 -9.21 7.05 -23.91
N GLU A 62 -9.07 8.37 -23.73
CA GLU A 62 -7.90 8.98 -23.08
C GLU A 62 -7.85 8.61 -21.59
N ILE A 63 -8.98 8.65 -20.88
CA ILE A 63 -9.07 8.21 -19.48
C ILE A 63 -8.58 6.76 -19.35
N ALA A 64 -9.03 5.85 -20.22
CA ALA A 64 -8.57 4.46 -20.19
C ALA A 64 -7.06 4.35 -20.45
N ALA A 65 -6.51 5.14 -21.37
CA ALA A 65 -5.08 5.16 -21.66
C ALA A 65 -4.26 5.73 -20.50
N ILE A 66 -4.74 6.79 -19.85
CA ILE A 66 -4.12 7.40 -18.65
C ILE A 66 -4.08 6.38 -17.52
N LEU A 67 -5.20 5.75 -17.18
CA LEU A 67 -5.26 4.76 -16.10
C LEU A 67 -4.39 3.53 -16.39
N TYR A 68 -4.36 3.07 -17.64
CA TYR A 68 -3.43 2.02 -18.05
C TYR A 68 -1.96 2.43 -17.87
N ALA A 69 -1.60 3.67 -18.19
CA ALA A 69 -0.25 4.17 -17.98
C ALA A 69 0.11 4.22 -16.49
N CYS A 70 -0.81 4.67 -15.62
CA CYS A 70 -0.65 4.63 -14.16
C CYS A 70 -0.45 3.18 -13.66
N ASP A 71 -1.24 2.21 -14.15
CA ASP A 71 -1.09 0.80 -13.76
C ASP A 71 0.28 0.21 -14.14
N GLN A 72 0.91 0.69 -15.21
CA GLN A 72 2.26 0.27 -15.59
C GLN A 72 3.32 0.71 -14.57
N GLU A 73 3.08 1.80 -13.83
CA GLU A 73 4.00 2.32 -12.81
C GLU A 73 4.10 1.39 -11.61
N ILE A 74 3.09 0.52 -11.37
CA ILE A 74 3.19 -0.57 -10.39
C ILE A 74 4.42 -1.43 -10.66
N PHE A 75 4.70 -1.72 -11.93
CA PHE A 75 5.81 -2.59 -12.34
C PHE A 75 7.11 -1.84 -12.57
N ARG A 76 7.03 -0.65 -13.18
CA ARG A 76 8.19 0.15 -13.59
C ARG A 76 8.74 1.03 -12.47
N GLY A 77 7.93 1.30 -11.45
CA GLY A 77 8.21 2.31 -10.44
C GLY A 77 7.63 3.67 -10.81
N TRP A 78 7.68 4.58 -9.84
CA TRP A 78 7.16 5.94 -9.96
C TRP A 78 8.16 6.93 -9.37
N ARG A 79 8.57 7.94 -10.15
CA ARG A 79 9.62 8.91 -9.77
C ARG A 79 10.90 8.20 -9.29
N ASN A 80 11.29 8.41 -8.04
CA ASN A 80 12.48 7.81 -7.43
C ASN A 80 12.20 6.46 -6.74
N SER A 81 10.95 5.97 -6.79
CA SER A 81 10.52 4.73 -6.16
C SER A 81 10.56 3.58 -7.14
N THR A 82 11.08 2.44 -6.67
CA THR A 82 11.13 1.21 -7.46
C THR A 82 9.75 0.55 -7.53
N GLY A 83 9.45 -0.06 -8.68
CA GLY A 83 8.24 -0.85 -8.86
C GLY A 83 8.33 -2.23 -8.18
N VAL A 84 7.26 -3.02 -8.32
CA VAL A 84 7.18 -4.35 -7.70
C VAL A 84 8.22 -5.35 -8.24
N ASN A 85 8.79 -5.08 -9.43
CA ASN A 85 9.83 -5.91 -10.05
C ASN A 85 11.25 -5.66 -9.48
N ASP A 86 11.34 -5.06 -8.29
CA ASP A 86 12.60 -4.85 -7.60
C ASP A 86 13.12 -6.13 -6.92
N GLY A 87 14.41 -6.44 -7.13
CA GLY A 87 15.03 -7.64 -6.57
C GLY A 87 15.12 -7.64 -5.04
N HIS A 88 15.18 -6.48 -4.38
CA HIS A 88 15.15 -6.40 -2.92
C HIS A 88 13.75 -6.69 -2.37
N LEU A 89 12.71 -6.16 -3.01
CA LEU A 89 11.32 -6.48 -2.69
C LEU A 89 11.01 -7.97 -2.91
N HIS A 90 11.46 -8.55 -4.03
CA HIS A 90 11.32 -9.99 -4.29
C HIS A 90 11.89 -10.86 -3.16
N ARG A 91 13.07 -10.49 -2.62
CA ARG A 91 13.67 -11.19 -1.47
C ARG A 91 12.82 -11.06 -0.21
N LYS A 92 12.20 -9.90 0.04
CA LYS A 92 11.28 -9.73 1.19
C LYS A 92 10.04 -10.60 1.03
N MET A 93 9.41 -10.58 -0.15
CA MET A 93 8.23 -11.41 -0.44
C MET A 93 8.54 -12.91 -0.29
N ALA A 94 9.69 -13.37 -0.79
CA ALA A 94 10.12 -14.75 -0.64
C ALA A 94 10.26 -15.18 0.84
N LYS A 95 10.83 -14.33 1.69
CA LYS A 95 10.95 -14.60 3.13
C LYS A 95 9.58 -14.71 3.81
N VAL A 96 8.64 -13.82 3.49
CA VAL A 96 7.28 -13.88 4.02
C VAL A 96 6.56 -15.16 3.55
N ALA A 97 6.67 -15.49 2.26
CA ALA A 97 6.08 -16.70 1.70
C ALA A 97 6.63 -17.98 2.37
N GLN A 98 7.94 -18.04 2.63
CA GLN A 98 8.57 -19.14 3.36
C GLN A 98 8.01 -19.26 4.79
N LYS A 99 7.86 -18.14 5.51
CA LYS A 99 7.29 -18.15 6.86
C LYS A 99 5.83 -18.58 6.88
N ILE A 100 5.03 -18.11 5.93
CA ILE A 100 3.66 -18.59 5.75
C ILE A 100 3.65 -20.10 5.48
N ALA A 101 4.50 -20.59 4.58
CA ALA A 101 4.61 -22.01 4.26
C ALA A 101 5.00 -22.87 5.47
N GLU A 102 5.84 -22.37 6.38
CA GLU A 102 6.16 -23.03 7.65
C GLU A 102 4.93 -23.09 8.58
N VAL A 103 4.19 -21.97 8.72
CA VAL A 103 3.05 -21.86 9.63
C VAL A 103 1.88 -22.73 9.18
N ILE A 104 1.56 -22.82 7.89
CA ILE A 104 0.43 -23.64 7.40
C ILE A 104 0.62 -25.15 7.64
N GLN A 105 1.83 -25.62 7.95
CA GLN A 105 2.08 -27.03 8.30
C GLN A 105 1.90 -27.31 9.79
N LYS A 106 1.74 -26.26 10.62
CA LYS A 106 1.56 -26.42 12.08
C LYS A 106 0.08 -26.65 12.39
N PRO A 107 -0.28 -27.60 13.27
CA PRO A 107 -1.66 -27.89 13.61
C PRO A 107 -2.47 -26.67 14.09
N ASN A 108 -1.83 -25.77 14.85
CA ASN A 108 -2.43 -24.54 15.36
C ASN A 108 -1.89 -23.27 14.68
N GLY A 109 -1.24 -23.43 13.53
CA GLY A 109 -0.76 -22.31 12.73
C GLY A 109 -1.91 -21.45 12.23
N CYS A 110 -1.68 -20.13 12.15
CA CYS A 110 -2.67 -19.18 11.66
C CYS A 110 -2.00 -18.11 10.81
N VAL A 111 -2.66 -17.70 9.73
CA VAL A 111 -2.24 -16.56 8.91
C VAL A 111 -3.40 -15.59 8.84
N VAL A 112 -3.20 -14.37 9.32
CA VAL A 112 -4.25 -13.34 9.35
C VAL A 112 -3.90 -12.25 8.35
N PHE A 113 -4.79 -11.99 7.40
CA PHE A 113 -4.74 -10.79 6.54
C PHE A 113 -5.70 -9.75 7.09
N SER A 114 -5.25 -8.51 7.26
CA SER A 114 -6.08 -7.44 7.84
C SER A 114 -5.94 -6.13 7.09
N GLY A 115 -7.02 -5.36 6.98
CA GLY A 115 -6.98 -4.01 6.41
C GLY A 115 -8.30 -3.28 6.51
N CYS A 116 -8.32 -2.04 6.03
CA CYS A 116 -9.50 -1.18 6.00
C CYS A 116 -10.03 -1.03 4.57
N GLY A 117 -11.33 -0.78 4.41
CA GLY A 117 -11.97 -0.56 3.12
C GLY A 117 -11.59 -1.60 2.06
N THR A 118 -10.96 -1.15 0.96
CA THR A 118 -10.55 -2.03 -0.14
C THR A 118 -9.47 -3.02 0.28
N SER A 119 -8.51 -2.63 1.12
CA SER A 119 -7.48 -3.52 1.66
C SER A 119 -8.10 -4.66 2.48
N GLY A 120 -9.11 -4.36 3.31
CA GLY A 120 -9.85 -5.39 4.05
C GLY A 120 -10.66 -6.33 3.14
N ARG A 121 -11.26 -5.80 2.07
CA ARG A 121 -11.96 -6.62 1.05
C ARG A 121 -11.00 -7.54 0.29
N LEU A 122 -9.77 -7.07 0.01
CA LEU A 122 -8.71 -7.90 -0.56
C LEU A 122 -8.23 -8.97 0.44
N ALA A 123 -8.14 -8.66 1.73
CA ALA A 123 -7.85 -9.64 2.78
C ALA A 123 -8.90 -10.76 2.85
N PHE A 124 -10.19 -10.41 2.74
CA PHE A 124 -11.28 -11.38 2.64
C PHE A 124 -11.14 -12.28 1.41
N LEU A 125 -10.93 -11.70 0.23
CA LEU A 125 -10.78 -12.45 -1.02
C LEU A 125 -9.58 -13.40 -0.96
N THR A 126 -8.45 -12.91 -0.45
CA THR A 126 -7.20 -13.66 -0.28
C THR A 126 -7.41 -14.86 0.64
N THR A 127 -8.00 -14.64 1.81
CA THR A 127 -8.32 -15.69 2.78
C THR A 127 -9.22 -16.76 2.19
N ARG A 128 -10.32 -16.36 1.54
CA ARG A 128 -11.25 -17.29 0.88
C ARG A 128 -10.54 -18.13 -0.19
N THR A 129 -9.65 -17.52 -0.96
CA THR A 129 -8.92 -18.20 -2.04
C THR A 129 -7.96 -19.24 -1.49
N PHE A 130 -7.14 -18.89 -0.50
CA PHE A 130 -6.18 -19.83 0.09
C PHE A 130 -6.84 -20.94 0.91
N ASN A 131 -7.91 -20.65 1.66
CA ASN A 131 -8.66 -21.70 2.37
C ASN A 131 -9.33 -22.68 1.40
N ARG A 132 -9.90 -22.20 0.27
CA ARG A 132 -10.40 -23.08 -0.80
C ARG A 132 -9.30 -23.97 -1.37
N TYR A 133 -8.12 -23.42 -1.58
CA TYR A 133 -6.96 -24.19 -2.03
C TYR A 133 -6.55 -25.26 -1.00
N LEU A 134 -6.42 -24.91 0.28
CA LEU A 134 -6.12 -25.89 1.34
C LEU A 134 -7.16 -27.00 1.42
N LYS A 135 -8.45 -26.65 1.34
CA LYS A 135 -9.55 -27.61 1.32
C LYS A 135 -9.45 -28.59 0.15
N SER A 136 -9.05 -28.11 -1.03
CA SER A 136 -8.83 -28.98 -2.20
C SER A 136 -7.70 -30.00 -2.00
N LEU A 137 -6.77 -29.72 -1.08
CA LEU A 137 -5.69 -30.62 -0.67
C LEU A 137 -6.04 -31.47 0.57
N GLY A 138 -7.30 -31.41 1.06
CA GLY A 138 -7.72 -32.09 2.28
C GLY A 138 -7.12 -31.51 3.58
N LYS A 139 -6.62 -30.28 3.54
CA LYS A 139 -6.05 -29.59 4.71
C LYS A 139 -7.09 -28.73 5.42
N ALA A 140 -6.90 -28.55 6.73
CA ALA A 140 -7.72 -27.65 7.54
C ALA A 140 -7.49 -26.17 7.16
N GLU A 141 -8.51 -25.34 7.34
CA GLU A 141 -8.41 -23.90 7.11
C GLU A 141 -7.56 -23.23 8.21
N CYS A 142 -6.61 -22.40 7.80
CA CYS A 142 -5.73 -21.66 8.70
C CYS A 142 -5.56 -20.19 8.32
N PHE A 143 -6.17 -19.73 7.23
CA PHE A 143 -6.19 -18.31 6.86
C PHE A 143 -7.42 -17.63 7.46
N GLN A 144 -7.23 -16.41 7.97
CA GLN A 144 -8.27 -15.57 8.56
C GLN A 144 -8.19 -14.17 7.97
N TYR A 145 -9.31 -13.46 7.89
CA TYR A 145 -9.34 -12.05 7.51
C TYR A 145 -9.89 -11.19 8.64
N LEU A 146 -9.43 -9.95 8.69
CA LEU A 146 -10.02 -8.89 9.49
C LEU A 146 -10.26 -7.68 8.58
N ILE A 147 -11.41 -7.03 8.77
CA ILE A 147 -11.76 -5.79 8.08
C ILE A 147 -12.34 -4.83 9.11
N ALA A 148 -11.87 -3.58 9.10
CA ALA A 148 -12.43 -2.51 9.92
C ALA A 148 -13.95 -2.38 9.64
N GLY A 149 -14.76 -2.43 10.70
CA GLY A 149 -16.23 -2.43 10.60
C GLY A 149 -16.87 -3.82 10.41
N GLY A 150 -16.07 -4.89 10.41
CA GLY A 150 -16.52 -6.28 10.30
C GLY A 150 -17.17 -6.61 8.96
N ASP A 151 -17.89 -7.73 8.88
CA ASP A 151 -18.45 -8.22 7.61
C ASP A 151 -19.41 -7.26 6.91
N ARG A 152 -20.01 -6.31 7.65
CA ARG A 152 -20.82 -5.24 7.05
C ARG A 152 -20.01 -4.37 6.10
N ALA A 153 -18.71 -4.19 6.38
CA ALA A 153 -17.78 -3.42 5.54
C ALA A 153 -17.47 -4.10 4.19
N LEU A 154 -17.83 -5.38 4.02
CA LEU A 154 -17.73 -6.08 2.73
C LEU A 154 -18.77 -5.57 1.73
N PHE A 155 -19.92 -5.09 2.22
CA PHE A 155 -21.05 -4.68 1.38
C PHE A 155 -21.28 -3.17 1.35
N LYS A 156 -20.80 -2.44 2.37
CA LYS A 156 -20.98 -0.99 2.48
C LYS A 156 -19.72 -0.35 3.06
N SER A 157 -19.34 0.84 2.58
CA SER A 157 -18.25 1.61 3.19
C SER A 157 -18.60 2.03 4.62
N ILE A 158 -17.65 1.83 5.54
CA ILE A 158 -17.73 2.23 6.95
C ILE A 158 -16.41 2.94 7.29
N GLU A 159 -16.32 4.22 6.97
CA GLU A 159 -15.05 4.96 7.01
C GLU A 159 -14.51 5.14 8.44
N LEU A 160 -15.37 5.52 9.39
CA LEU A 160 -14.97 5.74 10.80
C LEU A 160 -14.44 4.50 11.54
N ALA A 161 -14.59 3.31 10.96
CA ALA A 161 -14.10 2.09 11.60
C ALA A 161 -12.58 1.92 11.49
N GLU A 162 -11.93 2.64 10.57
CA GLU A 162 -10.47 2.61 10.39
C GLU A 162 -9.73 3.31 11.53
N ASP A 163 -10.36 4.30 12.19
CA ASP A 163 -9.73 5.17 13.17
C ASP A 163 -9.63 4.57 14.59
N ASP A 164 -9.98 3.29 14.77
CA ASP A 164 -10.00 2.62 16.07
C ASP A 164 -8.87 1.57 16.20
N PRO A 165 -7.71 1.92 16.79
CA PRO A 165 -6.62 0.98 17.02
C PRO A 165 -6.95 -0.10 18.04
N VAL A 166 -7.80 0.20 19.03
CA VAL A 166 -8.17 -0.73 20.10
C VAL A 166 -9.06 -1.83 19.53
N ALA A 167 -10.03 -1.45 18.69
CA ALA A 167 -10.86 -2.41 17.97
C ALA A 167 -10.02 -3.34 17.08
N GLY A 168 -8.99 -2.80 16.43
CA GLY A 168 -8.03 -3.57 15.65
C GLY A 168 -7.35 -4.67 16.47
N ALA A 169 -6.74 -4.28 17.60
CA ALA A 169 -6.02 -5.19 18.49
C ALA A 169 -6.94 -6.27 19.10
N GLU A 170 -8.12 -5.90 19.60
CA GLU A 170 -9.07 -6.86 20.18
C GLU A 170 -9.62 -7.83 19.13
N ALA A 171 -9.90 -7.38 17.91
CA ALA A 171 -10.30 -8.26 16.81
C ALA A 171 -9.20 -9.29 16.47
N LEU A 172 -7.93 -8.87 16.46
CA LEU A 172 -6.80 -9.76 16.21
C LEU A 172 -6.64 -10.79 17.34
N LYS A 173 -6.75 -10.35 18.59
CA LYS A 173 -6.69 -11.22 19.77
C LYS A 173 -7.80 -12.26 19.78
N GLU A 174 -9.02 -11.89 19.38
CA GLU A 174 -10.14 -12.83 19.29
C GLU A 174 -9.90 -13.89 18.21
N VAL A 175 -9.57 -13.48 16.98
CA VAL A 175 -9.39 -14.41 15.86
C VAL A 175 -8.18 -15.33 16.01
N THR A 176 -7.21 -14.95 16.84
CA THR A 176 -5.98 -15.72 17.10
C THR A 176 -5.97 -16.41 18.46
N ARG A 177 -7.08 -16.41 19.20
CA ARG A 177 -7.18 -17.09 20.50
C ARG A 177 -6.78 -18.56 20.38
N GLY A 178 -5.75 -18.97 21.13
CA GLY A 178 -5.25 -20.35 21.14
C GLY A 178 -4.45 -20.76 19.89
N ARG A 179 -4.15 -19.84 18.97
CA ARG A 179 -3.34 -20.10 17.78
C ARG A 179 -1.87 -19.79 18.05
N THR A 180 -0.98 -20.66 17.57
CA THR A 180 0.46 -20.43 17.56
C THR A 180 1.15 -21.46 16.65
N PRO A 181 2.09 -21.06 15.78
CA PRO A 181 2.51 -19.68 15.49
C PRO A 181 1.52 -18.92 14.61
N VAL A 182 1.59 -17.58 14.62
CA VAL A 182 0.72 -16.71 13.82
C VAL A 182 1.56 -15.81 12.91
N VAL A 183 1.26 -15.78 11.61
CA VAL A 183 1.72 -14.72 10.72
C VAL A 183 0.59 -13.69 10.59
N PHE A 184 0.86 -12.46 10.99
CA PHE A 184 -0.06 -11.35 10.79
C PHE A 184 0.42 -10.49 9.61
N VAL A 185 -0.48 -10.20 8.66
CA VAL A 185 -0.22 -9.37 7.49
C VAL A 185 -1.21 -8.19 7.50
N GLY A 186 -0.75 -7.04 7.98
CA GLY A 186 -1.49 -5.78 7.95
C GLY A 186 -1.33 -5.10 6.59
N ILE A 187 -2.43 -4.65 5.99
CA ILE A 187 -2.48 -4.04 4.66
C ILE A 187 -3.05 -2.62 4.79
N THR A 188 -2.19 -1.63 4.56
CA THR A 188 -2.57 -0.22 4.58
C THR A 188 -1.76 0.53 3.51
N CYS A 189 -2.44 1.03 2.48
CA CYS A 189 -1.75 1.62 1.33
C CYS A 189 -0.87 2.80 1.75
N GLY A 190 -1.46 3.74 2.51
CA GLY A 190 -0.79 4.95 2.99
C GLY A 190 0.02 4.77 4.28
N MET A 191 -0.03 3.60 4.93
CA MET A 191 0.52 3.37 6.28
C MET A 191 -0.10 4.24 7.39
N SER A 192 -1.30 4.76 7.18
CA SER A 192 -1.98 5.69 8.09
C SER A 192 -3.09 5.07 8.94
N ALA A 193 -3.49 3.82 8.66
CA ALA A 193 -4.68 3.19 9.23
C ALA A 193 -4.52 2.82 10.73
N PRO A 194 -5.18 3.52 11.68
CA PRO A 194 -5.01 3.22 13.11
C PRO A 194 -5.43 1.80 13.50
N PHE A 195 -6.50 1.26 12.89
CA PHE A 195 -6.94 -0.12 13.06
C PHE A 195 -5.82 -1.15 12.81
N VAL A 196 -5.04 -0.96 11.74
CA VAL A 196 -3.90 -1.84 11.42
C VAL A 196 -2.72 -1.56 12.35
N ALA A 197 -2.49 -0.29 12.72
CA ALA A 197 -1.44 0.08 13.65
C ALA A 197 -1.61 -0.59 15.02
N GLY A 198 -2.82 -0.60 15.60
CA GLY A 198 -3.11 -1.27 16.87
C GLY A 198 -2.89 -2.79 16.82
N GLN A 199 -3.11 -3.41 15.66
CA GLN A 199 -2.83 -4.83 15.45
C GLN A 199 -1.32 -5.12 15.40
N LEU A 200 -0.56 -4.28 14.70
CA LEU A 200 0.90 -4.38 14.66
C LEU A 200 1.50 -4.20 16.05
N ASP A 201 1.04 -3.20 16.81
CA ASP A 201 1.49 -2.96 18.19
C ASP A 201 1.23 -4.19 19.08
N TYR A 202 0.02 -4.76 18.99
CA TYR A 202 -0.30 -6.00 19.68
C TYR A 202 0.62 -7.16 19.29
N CYS A 203 0.89 -7.37 18.00
CA CYS A 203 1.85 -8.39 17.55
C CYS A 203 3.26 -8.17 18.10
N LEU A 204 3.74 -6.93 18.08
CA LEU A 204 5.08 -6.58 18.56
C LEU A 204 5.25 -6.84 20.07
N SER A 205 4.17 -6.74 20.85
CA SER A 205 4.18 -7.11 22.27
C SER A 205 4.24 -8.63 22.53
N ARG A 206 4.08 -9.47 21.49
CA ARG A 206 3.91 -10.93 21.57
C ARG A 206 4.65 -11.68 20.46
N LEU A 207 5.93 -11.35 20.25
CA LEU A 207 6.76 -11.98 19.21
C LEU A 207 7.04 -13.49 19.43
N ASP A 208 6.70 -14.03 20.61
CA ASP A 208 6.67 -15.47 20.87
C ASP A 208 5.54 -16.19 20.12
N VAL A 209 4.48 -15.47 19.75
CA VAL A 209 3.32 -15.98 19.02
C VAL A 209 3.28 -15.44 17.59
N PHE A 210 3.57 -14.15 17.40
CA PHE A 210 3.32 -13.43 16.15
C PHE A 210 4.59 -13.13 15.36
N LEU A 211 4.49 -13.30 14.05
CA LEU A 211 5.34 -12.66 13.06
C LEU A 211 4.54 -11.53 12.37
N PRO A 212 4.76 -10.25 12.73
CA PRO A 212 4.11 -9.13 12.07
C PRO A 212 4.72 -8.83 10.70
N VAL A 213 3.87 -8.59 9.71
CA VAL A 213 4.21 -8.15 8.35
C VAL A 213 3.30 -6.98 8.00
N LEU A 214 3.87 -5.93 7.41
CA LEU A 214 3.14 -4.77 6.91
C LEU A 214 3.29 -4.70 5.39
N ILE A 215 2.18 -4.47 4.69
CA ILE A 215 2.13 -4.14 3.27
C ILE A 215 1.60 -2.71 3.15
N GLY A 216 2.41 -1.83 2.55
CA GLY A 216 2.08 -0.45 2.23
C GLY A 216 2.96 0.07 1.10
N PHE A 217 2.63 1.26 0.60
CA PHE A 217 3.22 1.83 -0.63
C PHE A 217 3.89 3.19 -0.41
N ASN A 218 3.96 3.66 0.84
CA ASN A 218 4.81 4.77 1.26
C ASN A 218 6.16 4.27 1.79
N TYR A 219 7.15 5.16 1.90
CA TYR A 219 8.34 4.87 2.70
C TYR A 219 8.04 5.00 4.18
N THR A 220 8.73 4.25 5.03
CA THR A 220 8.46 4.21 6.48
C THR A 220 8.66 5.56 7.18
N TYR A 221 9.43 6.49 6.60
CA TYR A 221 9.59 7.84 7.13
C TYR A 221 8.43 8.79 6.77
N GLN A 222 7.49 8.32 5.93
CA GLN A 222 6.26 9.02 5.54
C GLN A 222 5.03 8.44 6.25
N ALA A 223 5.22 7.44 7.12
CA ALA A 223 4.19 6.82 7.95
C ALA A 223 4.01 7.59 9.26
#